data_AF-A0A942QL99-F1
#
_entry.id   AF-A0A942QL99-F1
#
_cell.length_a   1.000
_cell.length_b   1.000
_cell.length_c   1.000
_cell.angle_alpha   90.00
_cell.angle_beta   90.00
_cell.angle_gamma   90.00
#
_symmetry.space_group_name_H-M   'P 1'
#
loop_
_entity.id
_entity.type
_entity.pdbx_description
1 polymer ?
#
loop_
_entity_poly.entity_id
_entity_poly.type
_entity_poly.pdbx_seq_one_letter_code
_entity_poly.pdbx_strand_id
1 'polypeptide(L)' 'MKTQENLMYAFAGESQANRKYLAFGKKAETEGFKNVGRLFKAIAEAETIHALKHLEITGKVKTTA' A
#
# COMPACT_ATOMS: atom_id res chain seq x y z
N MET A 1 -1.43 -23.24 -0.91
CA MET A 1 -2.25 -22.10 -0.42
C MET A 1 -3.47 -21.94 -1.28
N LYS A 2 -4.61 -21.54 -0.70
CA LYS A 2 -5.85 -21.25 -1.44
C LYS A 2 -5.83 -19.80 -1.92
N THR A 3 -6.52 -19.49 -3.03
CA THR A 3 -6.56 -18.13 -3.61
C THR A 3 -6.94 -17.04 -2.59
N GLN A 4 -7.89 -17.31 -1.69
CA GLN A 4 -8.29 -16.35 -0.65
C GLN A 4 -7.16 -16.04 0.34
N GLU A 5 -6.39 -17.06 0.72
CA GLU A 5 -5.24 -16.91 1.60
C GLU A 5 -4.15 -16.09 0.92
N ASN A 6 -3.86 -16.38 -0.36
CA ASN A 6 -2.92 -15.59 -1.17
C ASN A 6 -3.32 -14.11 -1.25
N LEU A 7 -4.61 -13.80 -1.42
CA LEU A 7 -5.11 -12.42 -1.46
C LEU A 7 -4.91 -11.69 -0.13
N MET A 8 -5.06 -12.38 1.01
CA MET A 8 -4.78 -11.77 2.31
C MET A 8 -3.29 -11.56 2.57
N TYR A 9 -2.43 -12.47 2.08
CA TYR A 9 -0.98 -12.25 2.10
C TYR A 9 -0.56 -11.08 1.19
N ALA A 10 -1.16 -10.97 0.01
CA ALA A 10 -0.95 -9.83 -0.88
C ALA A 10 -1.38 -8.52 -0.22
N PHE A 11 -2.59 -8.46 0.38
CA PHE A 11 -3.04 -7.30 1.15
C PHE A 11 -2.02 -6.87 2.23
N ALA A 12 -1.49 -7.84 2.99
CA ALA A 12 -0.47 -7.55 4.00
C ALA A 12 0.83 -7.03 3.38
N GLY A 13 1.27 -7.61 2.26
CA GLY A 13 2.44 -7.16 1.50
C GLY A 13 2.30 -5.73 0.99
N GLU A 14 1.20 -5.42 0.30
CA GLU A 14 0.94 -4.08 -0.23
C GLU A 14 0.81 -3.03 0.88
N SER A 15 0.20 -3.41 2.01
CA SER A 15 0.13 -2.55 3.19
C SER A 15 1.52 -2.23 3.76
N GLN A 16 2.41 -3.22 3.83
CA GLN A 16 3.79 -3.02 4.28
C GLN A 16 4.60 -2.18 3.29
N ALA A 17 4.46 -2.45 1.98
CA ALA A 17 5.11 -1.69 0.92
C ALA A 17 4.70 -0.22 0.95
N ASN A 18 3.40 0.05 1.05
CA ASN A 18 2.85 1.40 1.23
C ASN A 18 3.51 2.14 2.41
N ARG A 19 3.56 1.53 3.60
CA ARG A 19 4.17 2.16 4.79
C ARG A 19 5.67 2.42 4.59
N LYS A 20 6.39 1.50 3.94
CA LYS A 20 7.81 1.66 3.61
C LYS A 20 8.03 2.81 2.64
N TYR A 21 7.24 2.91 1.58
CA TYR A 21 7.36 3.99 0.60
C TYR A 21 6.99 5.35 1.18
N LEU A 22 5.99 5.46 2.05
CA LEU A 22 5.73 6.72 2.77
C LEU A 22 6.92 7.15 3.64
N ALA A 23 7.55 6.20 4.35
CA ALA A 23 8.72 6.49 5.17
C ALA A 23 9.91 6.96 4.31
N PHE A 24 10.18 6.30 3.18
CA PHE A 24 11.23 6.71 2.25
C PHE A 24 10.92 8.01 1.53
N GLY A 25 9.66 8.28 1.18
CA GLY A 25 9.24 9.56 0.63
C GLY A 25 9.54 10.71 1.57
N LYS A 26 9.19 10.55 2.86
CA LYS A 26 9.52 11.55 3.89
C LYS A 26 11.03 11.71 4.06
N LYS A 27 11.79 10.61 4.07
CA LYS A 27 13.25 10.66 4.18
C LYS A 27 13.89 11.40 3.00
N ALA A 28 13.48 11.08 1.78
CA ALA A 28 13.95 11.73 0.55
C ALA A 28 13.66 13.25 0.55
N GLU A 29 12.49 13.67 1.06
CA GLU A 29 12.19 15.10 1.23
C GLU A 29 13.14 15.78 2.22
N THR A 30 13.43 15.15 3.36
CA THR A 30 14.39 15.67 4.35
C THR A 30 15.82 15.75 3.80
N GLU A 31 16.20 14.85 2.91
CA GLU A 31 17.51 14.85 2.22
C GLU A 31 17.58 15.83 1.04
N GLY A 32 16.48 16.54 0.73
CA GLY A 32 16.42 17.52 -0.36
C GLY A 32 16.04 16.93 -1.73
N PHE A 33 15.84 15.62 -1.84
CA PHE A 33 15.43 14.93 -3.06
C PHE A 33 13.92 15.01 -3.31
N LYS A 34 13.40 16.23 -3.54
CA LYS A 34 11.96 16.50 -3.66
C LYS A 34 11.24 15.63 -4.70
N ASN A 35 11.84 15.40 -5.87
CA ASN A 35 11.23 14.58 -6.93
C ASN A 35 11.18 13.09 -6.54
N VAL A 36 12.20 12.59 -5.85
CA VAL A 36 12.22 11.22 -5.32
C VAL A 36 11.17 11.06 -4.22
N GLY A 37 11.03 12.06 -3.35
CA GLY A 37 9.97 12.12 -2.34
C GLY A 37 8.57 12.01 -2.95
N ARG A 38 8.30 12.78 -4.01
CA ARG A 38 7.04 12.71 -4.77
C ARG A 38 6.82 11.35 -5.42
N LEU A 39 7.86 10.77 -6.02
CA LEU A 39 7.79 9.44 -6.62
C LEU A 39 7.38 8.38 -5.59
N PHE A 40 8.02 8.37 -4.42
CA PHE A 40 7.67 7.42 -3.35
C PHE A 40 6.23 7.60 -2.83
N LYS A 41 5.74 8.84 -2.74
CA LYS A 41 4.34 9.10 -2.36
C LYS A 41 3.37 8.53 -3.41
N ALA A 42 3.63 8.75 -4.69
CA ALA A 42 2.83 8.20 -5.77
C ALA A 42 2.82 6.66 -5.79
N ILE A 43 3.98 6.02 -5.55
CA ILE A 43 4.05 4.55 -5.42
C ILE A 43 3.25 4.08 -4.20
N ALA A 44 3.35 4.77 -3.06
CA ALA A 44 2.56 4.42 -1.88
C ALA A 44 1.05 4.51 -2.17
N GLU A 45 0.59 5.51 -2.90
CA GLU A 45 -0.81 5.62 -3.34
C GLU A 45 -1.21 4.45 -4.24
N ALA A 46 -0.34 4.00 -5.15
CA ALA A 46 -0.57 2.79 -5.95
C ALA A 46 -0.74 1.53 -5.08
N GLU A 47 0.13 1.33 -4.07
CA GLU A 47 -0.01 0.17 -3.17
C GLU A 47 -1.27 0.24 -2.29
N THR A 48 -1.76 1.45 -2.01
CA THR A 48 -3.06 1.61 -1.35
C THR A 48 -4.19 1.08 -2.22
N ILE A 49 -4.15 1.38 -3.54
CA ILE A 49 -5.14 0.88 -4.50
C ILE A 49 -5.10 -0.66 -4.55
N HIS A 50 -3.90 -1.26 -4.65
CA HIS A 50 -3.74 -2.72 -4.63
C HIS A 50 -4.29 -3.35 -3.34
N ALA A 51 -3.89 -2.83 -2.18
CA ALA A 51 -4.32 -3.33 -0.88
C ALA A 51 -5.86 -3.26 -0.73
N LEU A 52 -6.48 -2.13 -1.07
CA LEU A 52 -7.93 -1.97 -0.99
C LEU A 52 -8.65 -2.93 -1.94
N LYS A 53 -8.11 -3.15 -3.15
CA LYS A 53 -8.72 -4.09 -4.09
C LYS A 53 -8.71 -5.53 -3.57
N HIS A 54 -7.65 -5.94 -2.88
CA HIS A 54 -7.60 -7.25 -2.23
C HIS A 54 -8.63 -7.39 -1.10
N LEU A 55 -8.85 -6.35 -0.28
CA LEU A 55 -9.90 -6.36 0.75
C LEU A 55 -11.31 -6.44 0.16
N GLU A 56 -11.55 -5.72 -0.93
CA GLU A 56 -12.82 -5.75 -1.66
C GLU A 56 -13.11 -7.16 -2.20
N ILE A 57 -12.18 -7.75 -2.97
CA ILE A 57 -12.34 -9.07 -3.59
C ILE A 57 -12.52 -10.18 -2.54
N THR A 58 -11.87 -10.04 -1.38
CA THR A 58 -12.00 -11.02 -0.29
C THR A 58 -13.28 -10.83 0.55
N GLY A 59 -14.11 -9.83 0.26
CA GLY A 59 -15.34 -9.55 1.00
C GLY A 59 -15.08 -9.15 2.45
N LYS A 60 -13.88 -8.61 2.75
CA LYS A 60 -13.48 -8.19 4.09
C LYS A 60 -13.98 -6.79 4.43
N VAL A 61 -14.33 -6.00 3.41
CA VAL A 61 -15.07 -4.75 3.58
C VAL A 61 -16.55 -5.09 3.73
N LYS A 62 -17.10 -4.90 4.93
CA LYS A 62 -18.51 -5.16 5.27
C LYS A 62 -19.25 -3.85 5.54
N THR A 63 -20.54 -3.97 5.84
CA THR A 63 -21.37 -2.85 6.30
C THR A 63 -20.77 -2.18 7.54
N THR A 64 -20.90 -0.86 7.60
CA THR A 64 -20.52 -0.03 8.75
C THR A 64 -21.70 0.30 9.67
N ALA A 65 -22.91 -0.14 9.31
CA ALA A 65 -24.12 0.00 10.10
C ALA A 65 -24.27 -1.14 11.12
#